data_AF-A0A654DG60-F1
#
_entry.id   AF-A0A654DG60-F1
#
_cell.length_a   1.000
_cell.length_b   1.000
_cell.length_c   1.000
_cell.angle_alpha   90.00
_cell.angle_beta   90.00
_cell.angle_gamma   90.00
#
_symmetry.space_group_name_H-M   'P 1'
#
loop_
_entity.id
_entity.type
_entity.pdbx_description
1 polymer ?
#
loop_
_entity_poly.entity_id
_entity_poly.type
_entity_poly.pdbx_seq_one_letter_code
_entity_poly.pdbx_strand_id
1 'polypeptide(L)'
;MINILYTFHAFSAGAFLLLGTLIFLGVNHNFSRADRWLGTWYYLMACLFTQLFLEGFHIESEGLIHTLELPRWAALPCFYLAVHYMVKPTAKIRYLGLHFVPFLAFLFFSIIYLIPGLFNSHIHPPQLPQWIIFAIKYFFFAQCIFYWIACYSLFKIHQKNIRQLSSYTEKINMAWLKYLLIALLLMIVARLLAMVHVVFSAVAPILYFMGTVALGYATLTQGSIYTIESTENLINETEHKKAKAEERLTVQQVDALKEKLLQKTTAEKLYLDPTLTLSSLAEHIGINPHDLSYIINNGLEKNFYQFINELRTEQAKILLLSEEAKHLDMFGIAIRAGFNSRTTFYSSFKKVTGVTPTEYMKVHRKQST
;
A
#
# COMPACT_ATOMS: atom_id res chain seq x y z
N MET A 1 2.83 27.12 -35.04
CA MET A 1 4.12 27.02 -34.31
C MET A 1 4.07 25.77 -33.47
N ILE A 2 4.93 24.78 -33.73
CA ILE A 2 4.94 23.53 -32.95
C ILE A 2 5.34 23.87 -31.52
N ASN A 3 4.54 23.46 -30.55
CA ASN A 3 4.85 23.69 -29.15
C ASN A 3 6.01 22.78 -28.75
N ILE A 4 7.18 23.36 -28.49
CA ILE A 4 8.39 22.62 -28.10
C ILE A 4 8.15 21.76 -26.85
N LEU A 5 7.13 22.08 -26.04
CA LEU A 5 6.75 21.30 -24.87
C LEU A 5 6.31 19.87 -25.22
N TYR A 6 5.88 19.58 -26.46
CA TYR A 6 5.58 18.21 -26.86
C TYR A 6 6.80 17.27 -26.79
N THR A 7 8.03 17.79 -26.78
CA THR A 7 9.25 16.99 -26.53
C THR A 7 9.21 16.25 -25.19
N PHE A 8 8.51 16.78 -24.18
CA PHE A 8 8.32 16.09 -22.89
C PHE A 8 7.52 14.78 -23.00
N HIS A 9 6.70 14.61 -24.04
CA HIS A 9 6.07 13.31 -24.31
C HIS A 9 7.10 12.28 -24.76
N ALA A 10 8.08 12.65 -25.58
CA ALA A 10 9.17 11.76 -25.97
C ALA A 10 10.04 11.38 -24.76
N PHE A 11 10.35 12.32 -23.87
CA PHE A 11 11.06 12.02 -22.63
C PHE A 11 10.27 11.06 -21.72
N SER A 12 8.96 11.27 -21.60
CA SER A 12 8.07 10.37 -20.84
C SER A 12 8.02 8.97 -21.47
N ALA A 13 7.91 8.89 -22.80
CA ALA A 13 7.93 7.62 -23.54
C ALA A 13 9.23 6.84 -23.31
N GLY A 14 10.38 7.51 -23.45
CA GLY A 14 11.68 6.92 -23.19
C GLY A 14 11.85 6.47 -21.74
N ALA A 15 11.38 7.27 -20.77
CA ALA A 15 11.42 6.91 -19.35
C ALA A 15 10.55 5.68 -19.05
N PHE A 16 9.35 5.58 -19.61
CA PHE A 16 8.50 4.39 -19.46
C PHE A 16 9.09 3.15 -20.12
N LEU A 17 9.69 3.29 -21.31
CA LEU A 17 10.39 2.19 -21.99
C LEU A 17 11.55 1.68 -21.13
N LEU A 18 12.33 2.59 -20.54
CA LEU A 18 13.43 2.27 -19.65
C LEU A 18 12.93 1.55 -18.39
N LEU A 19 11.90 2.09 -17.72
CA LEU A 19 11.31 1.48 -16.51
C LEU A 19 10.78 0.06 -16.78
N GLY A 20 10.05 -0.12 -17.88
CA GLY A 20 9.57 -1.44 -18.30
C GLY A 20 10.73 -2.42 -18.48
N THR A 21 11.78 -1.99 -19.19
CA THR A 21 12.98 -2.81 -19.44
C THR A 21 13.72 -3.16 -18.16
N LEU A 22 13.91 -2.21 -17.24
CA LEU A 22 14.57 -2.44 -15.95
C LEU A 22 13.83 -3.49 -15.11
N ILE A 23 12.50 -3.44 -15.11
CA ILE A 23 11.65 -4.42 -14.41
C ILE A 23 11.79 -5.81 -15.05
N PHE A 24 11.78 -5.90 -16.39
CA PHE A 24 11.94 -7.18 -17.09
C PHE A 24 13.33 -7.79 -16.94
N LEU A 25 14.36 -6.96 -16.84
CA LEU A 25 15.73 -7.40 -16.54
C LEU A 25 15.91 -7.84 -15.08
N GLY A 26 14.90 -7.63 -14.22
CA GLY A 26 14.98 -7.99 -12.81
C GLY A 26 16.01 -7.17 -12.05
N VAL A 27 16.33 -5.96 -12.51
CA VAL A 27 17.28 -5.07 -11.83
C VAL A 27 16.71 -4.79 -10.43
N ASN A 28 17.39 -5.30 -9.40
CA ASN A 28 17.09 -5.22 -7.97
C ASN A 28 16.03 -6.17 -7.36
N HIS A 29 15.37 -7.07 -8.12
CA HIS A 29 14.32 -7.95 -7.56
C HIS A 29 14.20 -9.34 -8.22
N ASN A 30 13.65 -10.34 -7.51
CA ASN A 30 13.18 -11.57 -8.15
C ASN A 30 11.92 -11.27 -8.97
N PHE A 31 11.96 -11.65 -10.25
CA PHE A 31 10.91 -11.42 -11.23
C PHE A 31 9.58 -12.07 -10.83
N SER A 32 8.69 -11.30 -10.22
CA SER A 32 7.39 -11.76 -9.74
C SER A 32 6.29 -11.64 -10.82
N ARG A 33 5.12 -12.22 -10.56
CA ARG A 33 3.95 -12.00 -11.43
C ARG A 33 3.51 -10.55 -11.47
N ALA A 34 3.65 -9.83 -10.36
CA ALA A 34 3.36 -8.41 -10.28
C ALA A 34 4.27 -7.58 -11.19
N ASP A 35 5.57 -7.90 -11.17
CA ASP A 35 6.58 -7.21 -11.99
C ASP A 35 6.31 -7.37 -13.48
N ARG A 36 5.88 -8.57 -13.91
CA ARG A 36 5.46 -8.79 -15.30
C ARG A 36 4.36 -7.84 -15.74
N TRP A 37 3.28 -7.76 -14.95
CA TRP A 37 2.15 -6.90 -15.28
C TRP A 37 2.50 -5.42 -15.19
N LEU A 38 3.35 -5.03 -14.23
CA LEU A 38 3.83 -3.66 -14.08
C LEU A 38 4.73 -3.25 -15.26
N GLY A 39 5.68 -4.11 -15.64
CA GLY A 39 6.54 -3.92 -16.80
C GLY A 39 5.75 -3.83 -18.11
N THR A 40 4.75 -4.72 -18.29
CA THR A 40 3.82 -4.63 -19.42
C THR A 40 3.10 -3.29 -19.41
N TRP A 41 2.56 -2.85 -18.27
CA TRP A 41 1.91 -1.53 -18.17
C TRP A 41 2.84 -0.38 -18.58
N TYR A 42 4.11 -0.42 -18.18
CA TYR A 42 5.09 0.58 -18.60
C TYR A 42 5.33 0.62 -20.10
N TYR A 43 5.44 -0.54 -20.77
CA TYR A 43 5.51 -0.55 -22.23
C TYR A 43 4.25 0.03 -22.87
N LEU A 44 3.06 -0.25 -22.32
CA LEU A 44 1.82 0.34 -22.83
C LEU A 44 1.75 1.85 -22.64
N MET A 45 2.29 2.38 -21.53
CA MET A 45 2.47 3.82 -21.36
C MET A 45 3.50 4.38 -22.34
N ALA A 46 4.60 3.69 -22.61
CA ALA A 46 5.57 4.12 -23.62
C ALA A 46 4.94 4.24 -25.03
N CYS A 47 4.06 3.30 -25.40
CA CYS A 47 3.29 3.39 -26.65
C CYS A 47 2.38 4.62 -26.68
N LEU A 48 1.61 4.84 -25.61
CA LEU A 48 0.70 5.99 -25.48
C LEU A 48 1.44 7.33 -25.55
N PHE A 49 2.59 7.44 -24.89
CA PHE A 49 3.38 8.67 -24.88
C PHE A 49 4.10 8.91 -26.22
N THR A 50 4.52 7.84 -26.90
CA THR A 50 5.05 7.94 -28.28
C THR A 50 3.97 8.46 -29.22
N GLN A 51 2.74 7.96 -29.12
CA GLN A 51 1.60 8.46 -29.91
C GLN A 51 1.37 9.96 -29.66
N LEU A 52 1.27 10.39 -28.39
CA LEU A 52 1.05 11.80 -28.05
C LEU A 52 2.18 12.72 -28.54
N PHE A 53 3.41 12.22 -28.59
CA PHE A 53 4.54 12.94 -29.17
C PHE A 53 4.37 13.13 -30.69
N LEU A 54 4.05 12.06 -31.43
CA LEU A 54 3.86 12.11 -32.88
C LEU A 54 2.72 13.05 -33.27
N GLU A 55 1.58 12.98 -32.55
CA GLU A 55 0.45 13.88 -32.73
C GLU A 55 0.83 15.34 -32.45
N GLY A 56 1.56 15.61 -31.37
CA GLY A 56 2.00 16.95 -31.01
C GLY A 56 2.90 17.62 -32.05
N PHE A 57 3.74 16.83 -32.72
CA PHE A 57 4.64 17.28 -33.79
C PHE A 57 4.02 17.22 -35.19
N HIS A 58 2.77 16.77 -35.32
CA HIS A 58 2.09 16.60 -36.61
C HIS A 58 2.88 15.70 -37.56
N ILE A 59 3.53 14.66 -37.03
CA ILE A 59 4.28 13.69 -37.83
C ILE A 59 3.27 12.76 -38.49
N GLU A 60 3.04 12.98 -39.79
CA GLU A 60 2.12 12.19 -40.61
C GLU A 60 2.61 10.74 -40.72
N SER A 61 2.05 9.88 -39.88
CA SER A 61 2.27 8.43 -39.89
C SER A 61 0.98 7.72 -39.48
N GLU A 62 -0.06 7.85 -40.30
CA GLU A 62 -1.42 7.37 -39.99
C GLU A 62 -1.41 5.93 -39.46
N GLY A 63 -0.72 5.01 -40.16
CA GLY A 63 -0.62 3.61 -39.72
C GLY A 63 0.07 3.43 -38.36
N LEU A 64 1.17 4.17 -38.11
CA LEU A 64 1.95 4.01 -36.88
C LEU A 64 1.20 4.56 -35.66
N ILE A 65 0.54 5.72 -35.79
CA ILE A 65 -0.31 6.30 -34.74
C ILE A 65 -1.43 5.32 -34.36
N HIS A 66 -2.12 4.72 -35.33
CA HIS A 66 -3.16 3.74 -35.05
C HIS A 66 -2.63 2.49 -34.34
N THR A 67 -1.46 1.97 -34.73
CA THR A 67 -0.86 0.81 -34.05
C THR A 67 -0.48 1.10 -32.60
N LEU A 68 -0.02 2.31 -32.30
CA LEU A 68 0.31 2.73 -30.94
C LEU A 68 -0.92 2.96 -30.06
N GLU A 69 -2.08 3.26 -30.66
CA GLU A 69 -3.36 3.40 -29.95
C GLU A 69 -3.97 2.05 -29.53
N LEU A 70 -3.74 0.98 -30.30
CA LEU A 70 -4.37 -0.32 -30.09
C LEU A 70 -4.30 -0.82 -28.64
N PRO A 71 -3.13 -0.84 -27.98
CA PRO A 71 -3.03 -1.42 -26.66
C PRO A 71 -3.49 -0.50 -25.51
N ARG A 72 -3.98 0.73 -25.79
CA ARG A 72 -4.33 1.72 -24.75
C ARG A 72 -5.34 1.17 -23.72
N TRP A 73 -6.30 0.36 -24.17
CA TRP A 73 -7.36 -0.21 -23.33
C TRP A 73 -6.89 -1.36 -22.44
N ALA A 74 -5.72 -1.93 -22.74
CA ALA A 74 -5.09 -2.97 -21.92
C ALA A 74 -4.22 -2.37 -20.79
N ALA A 75 -3.84 -1.10 -20.86
CA ALA A 75 -2.96 -0.46 -19.89
C ALA A 75 -3.48 -0.59 -18.45
N LEU A 76 -4.70 -0.14 -18.18
CA LEU A 76 -5.21 -0.12 -16.82
C LEU A 76 -5.65 -1.48 -16.26
N PRO A 77 -6.18 -2.41 -17.07
CA PRO A 77 -6.21 -3.82 -16.69
C PRO A 77 -4.84 -4.34 -16.25
N CYS A 78 -3.78 -4.16 -17.05
CA CYS A 78 -2.42 -4.60 -16.68
C CYS A 78 -1.96 -3.96 -15.35
N PHE A 79 -2.19 -2.67 -15.17
CA PHE A 79 -1.86 -1.97 -13.94
C PHE A 79 -2.63 -2.53 -12.72
N TYR A 80 -3.93 -2.80 -12.87
CA TYR A 80 -4.74 -3.43 -11.82
C TYR A 80 -4.22 -4.82 -11.45
N LEU A 81 -3.85 -5.63 -12.45
CA LEU A 81 -3.27 -6.95 -12.21
C LEU A 81 -1.93 -6.84 -11.48
N ALA A 82 -1.10 -5.87 -11.82
CA ALA A 82 0.15 -5.58 -11.11
C ALA A 82 -0.13 -5.29 -9.62
N VAL A 83 -1.00 -4.32 -9.32
CA VAL A 83 -1.38 -3.98 -7.94
C VAL A 83 -2.02 -5.16 -7.21
N HIS A 84 -2.84 -5.97 -7.90
CA HIS A 84 -3.46 -7.14 -7.30
C HIS A 84 -2.42 -8.18 -6.86
N TYR A 85 -1.48 -8.55 -7.74
CA TYR A 85 -0.43 -9.50 -7.38
C TYR A 85 0.60 -8.91 -6.42
N MET A 86 0.74 -7.58 -6.33
CA MET A 86 1.52 -6.95 -5.26
C MET A 86 0.85 -7.11 -3.90
N VAL A 87 -0.48 -7.02 -3.85
CA VAL A 87 -1.26 -7.07 -2.60
C VAL A 87 -1.59 -8.51 -2.18
N LYS A 88 -1.82 -9.40 -3.15
CA LYS A 88 -2.14 -10.82 -2.98
C LYS A 88 -1.34 -11.67 -3.98
N PRO A 89 -0.04 -11.91 -3.73
CA PRO A 89 0.83 -12.72 -4.60
C PRO A 89 0.25 -14.08 -5.02
N THR A 90 -0.40 -14.79 -4.08
CA THR A 90 -0.89 -16.16 -4.35
C THR A 90 -2.31 -16.22 -4.91
N ALA A 91 -3.10 -15.15 -4.76
CA ALA A 91 -4.51 -15.17 -5.12
C ALA A 91 -4.72 -15.12 -6.64
N LYS A 92 -5.49 -16.06 -7.18
CA LYS A 92 -5.95 -16.02 -8.57
C LYS A 92 -7.08 -15.01 -8.72
N ILE A 93 -7.04 -14.27 -9.82
CA ILE A 93 -8.09 -13.29 -10.16
C ILE A 93 -9.21 -14.03 -10.90
N ARG A 94 -10.41 -14.01 -10.30
CA ARG A 94 -11.61 -14.55 -10.94
C ARG A 94 -11.99 -13.66 -12.12
N TYR A 95 -12.32 -14.27 -13.26
CA TYR A 95 -12.70 -13.59 -14.50
C TYR A 95 -11.63 -12.67 -15.12
N LEU A 96 -10.35 -13.07 -15.06
CA LEU A 96 -9.23 -12.36 -15.69
C LEU A 96 -9.51 -11.88 -17.12
N GLY A 97 -10.13 -12.73 -17.95
CA GLY A 97 -10.44 -12.40 -19.35
C GLY A 97 -11.43 -11.24 -19.52
N LEU A 98 -12.36 -11.03 -18.57
CA LEU A 98 -13.34 -9.95 -18.66
C LEU A 98 -12.69 -8.56 -18.60
N HIS A 99 -11.56 -8.43 -17.91
CA HIS A 99 -10.82 -7.16 -17.82
C HIS A 99 -10.27 -6.70 -19.17
N PHE A 100 -10.03 -7.63 -20.10
CA PHE A 100 -9.50 -7.35 -21.44
C PHE A 100 -10.60 -7.25 -22.52
N VAL A 101 -11.87 -7.45 -22.19
CA VAL A 101 -12.98 -7.32 -23.16
C VAL A 101 -13.00 -5.94 -23.84
N PRO A 102 -12.82 -4.80 -23.13
CA PRO A 102 -12.75 -3.49 -23.80
C PRO A 102 -11.59 -3.40 -24.80
N PHE A 103 -10.44 -3.99 -24.47
CA PHE A 103 -9.28 -4.03 -25.36
C PHE A 103 -9.55 -4.90 -26.59
N LEU A 104 -10.08 -6.11 -26.40
CA LEU A 104 -10.40 -7.02 -27.50
C LEU A 104 -11.49 -6.44 -28.43
N ALA A 105 -12.51 -5.80 -27.85
CA ALA A 105 -13.56 -5.13 -28.61
C ALA A 105 -12.99 -3.96 -29.44
N PHE A 106 -12.12 -3.14 -28.85
CA PHE A 106 -11.47 -2.05 -29.57
C PHE A 106 -10.48 -2.55 -30.63
N LEU A 107 -9.74 -3.63 -30.34
CA LEU A 107 -8.84 -4.26 -31.29
C LEU A 107 -9.61 -4.80 -32.51
N PHE A 108 -10.71 -5.51 -32.28
CA PHE A 108 -11.60 -6.01 -33.32
C PHE A 108 -12.17 -4.86 -34.16
N PHE A 109 -12.66 -3.82 -33.50
CA PHE A 109 -13.14 -2.60 -34.15
C PHE A 109 -12.05 -1.95 -35.03
N SER A 110 -10.83 -1.83 -34.50
CA SER A 110 -9.71 -1.21 -35.21
C SER A 110 -9.25 -2.03 -36.42
N ILE A 111 -9.18 -3.36 -36.30
CA ILE A 111 -8.81 -4.24 -37.43
C ILE A 111 -9.81 -4.12 -38.58
N ILE A 112 -11.10 -4.02 -38.28
CA ILE A 112 -12.16 -3.93 -39.30
C ILE A 112 -12.23 -2.54 -39.92
N TYR A 113 -12.09 -1.49 -39.11
CA TYR A 113 -12.47 -0.14 -39.49
C TYR A 113 -11.29 0.80 -39.77
N LEU A 114 -10.16 0.62 -39.08
CA LEU A 114 -9.01 1.55 -39.08
C LEU A 114 -7.81 1.07 -39.92
N ILE A 115 -7.80 -0.17 -40.42
CA ILE A 115 -6.72 -0.68 -41.29
C ILE A 115 -7.22 -0.76 -42.74
N PRO A 116 -6.87 0.22 -43.61
CA PRO A 116 -7.23 0.17 -45.03
C PRO A 116 -6.61 -1.06 -45.69
N GLY A 117 -7.41 -1.82 -46.45
CA GLY A 117 -6.93 -2.97 -47.24
C GLY A 117 -7.17 -4.37 -46.66
N LEU A 118 -7.52 -4.53 -45.38
CA LEU A 118 -7.93 -5.85 -44.84
C LEU A 118 -9.42 -6.15 -45.08
N PHE A 119 -10.28 -5.15 -44.85
CA PHE A 119 -11.73 -5.26 -45.03
C PHE A 119 -12.37 -4.04 -45.70
N ASN A 120 -11.67 -2.91 -45.68
CA ASN A 120 -12.16 -1.66 -46.27
C ASN A 120 -11.32 -1.34 -47.52
N SER A 121 -11.94 -1.35 -48.69
CA SER A 121 -11.32 -1.06 -49.99
C SER A 121 -11.17 0.43 -50.27
N HIS A 122 -11.59 1.29 -49.34
CA HIS A 122 -11.37 2.73 -49.40
C HIS A 122 -9.93 3.08 -48.99
N ILE A 123 -9.27 3.93 -49.79
CA ILE A 123 -7.88 4.41 -49.59
C ILE A 123 -7.77 5.34 -48.36
N HIS A 124 -8.90 5.87 -47.87
CA HIS A 124 -8.97 6.71 -46.68
C HIS A 124 -9.80 6.05 -45.58
N PRO A 125 -9.43 6.19 -44.29
CA PRO A 125 -10.23 5.70 -43.19
C PRO A 125 -11.60 6.40 -43.20
N PRO A 126 -12.72 5.64 -43.09
CA PRO A 126 -14.05 6.24 -43.08
C PRO A 126 -14.24 7.16 -41.86
N GLN A 127 -14.91 8.30 -42.07
CA GLN A 127 -15.23 9.22 -40.99
C GLN A 127 -16.05 8.50 -39.90
N LEU A 128 -15.51 8.47 -38.68
CA LEU A 128 -16.16 7.84 -37.54
C LEU A 128 -17.43 8.62 -37.16
N PRO A 129 -18.57 7.93 -36.93
CA PRO A 129 -19.73 8.55 -36.32
C PRO A 129 -19.36 9.25 -35.00
N GLN A 130 -19.94 10.43 -34.75
CA GLN A 130 -19.66 11.25 -33.57
C GLN A 130 -19.85 10.48 -32.25
N TRP A 131 -20.82 9.57 -32.19
CA TRP A 131 -21.05 8.73 -31.02
C TRP A 131 -19.92 7.72 -30.75
N ILE A 132 -19.22 7.24 -31.78
CA ILE A 132 -18.05 6.34 -31.61
C ILE A 132 -16.87 7.14 -31.08
N ILE A 133 -16.62 8.33 -31.62
CA ILE A 133 -15.58 9.25 -31.14
C ILE A 133 -15.84 9.60 -29.67
N PHE A 134 -17.10 9.92 -29.34
CA PHE A 134 -17.54 10.15 -27.97
C PHE A 134 -17.30 8.92 -27.09
N ALA A 135 -17.75 7.74 -27.51
CA ALA A 135 -17.57 6.50 -26.75
C ALA A 135 -16.07 6.25 -26.49
N ILE A 136 -15.23 6.29 -27.52
CA ILE A 136 -13.78 6.14 -27.41
C ILE A 136 -13.19 7.13 -26.39
N LYS A 137 -13.57 8.42 -26.49
CA LYS A 137 -13.03 9.47 -25.64
C LYS A 137 -13.46 9.31 -24.19
N TYR A 138 -14.76 9.22 -23.91
CA TYR A 138 -15.30 9.26 -22.55
C TYR A 138 -15.31 7.90 -21.85
N PHE A 139 -15.54 6.81 -22.57
CA PHE A 139 -15.53 5.46 -21.99
C PHE A 139 -14.13 5.06 -21.50
N PHE A 140 -13.08 5.51 -22.19
CA PHE A 140 -11.70 5.32 -21.73
C PHE A 140 -11.46 5.98 -20.37
N PHE A 141 -11.91 7.24 -20.17
CA PHE A 141 -11.76 7.90 -18.87
C PHE A 141 -12.61 7.26 -17.78
N ALA A 142 -13.81 6.79 -18.11
CA ALA A 142 -14.62 6.01 -17.17
C ALA A 142 -13.87 4.73 -16.73
N GLN A 143 -13.24 4.03 -17.67
CA GLN A 143 -12.37 2.89 -17.38
C GLN A 143 -11.19 3.31 -16.49
N CYS A 144 -10.59 4.49 -16.75
CA CYS A 144 -9.52 5.04 -15.92
C CYS A 144 -9.90 5.24 -14.47
N ILE A 145 -11.03 5.90 -14.24
CA ILE A 145 -11.53 6.17 -12.91
C ILE A 145 -11.91 4.86 -12.20
N PHE A 146 -12.58 3.95 -12.91
CA PHE A 146 -12.97 2.64 -12.36
C PHE A 146 -11.78 1.83 -11.83
N TYR A 147 -10.73 1.62 -12.66
CA TYR A 147 -9.57 0.85 -12.22
C TYR A 147 -8.75 1.56 -11.16
N TRP A 148 -8.68 2.90 -11.21
CA TRP A 148 -8.03 3.66 -10.14
C TRP A 148 -8.73 3.45 -8.79
N ILE A 149 -10.06 3.53 -8.76
CA ILE A 149 -10.86 3.25 -7.55
C ILE A 149 -10.65 1.80 -7.10
N ALA A 150 -10.66 0.83 -8.02
CA ALA A 150 -10.44 -0.57 -7.70
C ALA A 150 -9.05 -0.82 -7.05
N CYS A 151 -8.00 -0.23 -7.61
CA CYS A 151 -6.64 -0.31 -7.04
C CYS A 151 -6.57 0.36 -5.67
N TYR A 152 -7.19 1.53 -5.50
CA TYR A 152 -7.21 2.25 -4.23
C TYR A 152 -7.96 1.48 -3.13
N SER A 153 -9.11 0.89 -3.47
CA SER A 153 -9.87 0.04 -2.56
C SER A 153 -9.06 -1.18 -2.14
N LEU A 154 -8.36 -1.83 -3.07
CA LEU A 154 -7.51 -2.99 -2.77
C LEU A 154 -6.36 -2.61 -1.83
N PHE A 155 -5.70 -1.47 -2.08
CA PHE A 155 -4.69 -0.89 -1.20
C PHE A 155 -5.23 -0.63 0.21
N LYS A 156 -6.43 -0.05 0.34
CA LYS A 156 -7.07 0.25 1.64
C LYS A 156 -7.40 -1.00 2.43
N ILE A 157 -7.97 -2.02 1.77
CA ILE A 157 -8.29 -3.30 2.42
C ILE A 157 -7.01 -3.94 2.95
N HIS A 158 -5.95 -3.97 2.15
CA HIS A 158 -4.67 -4.53 2.56
C HIS A 158 -4.02 -3.75 3.72
N GLN A 159 -4.04 -2.42 3.66
CA GLN A 159 -3.53 -1.58 4.75
C GLN A 159 -4.28 -1.83 6.06
N LYS A 160 -5.60 -2.05 6.00
CA LYS A 160 -6.40 -2.42 7.17
C LYS A 160 -5.98 -3.78 7.73
N ASN A 161 -5.83 -4.79 6.86
CA ASN A 161 -5.43 -6.14 7.26
C ASN A 161 -4.02 -6.16 7.90
N ILE A 162 -3.04 -5.45 7.34
CA ILE A 162 -1.67 -5.35 7.92
C ILE A 162 -1.68 -4.69 9.31
N ARG A 163 -2.48 -3.63 9.48
CA ARG A 163 -2.60 -2.91 10.76
C ARG A 163 -3.25 -3.74 11.86
N GLN A 164 -4.14 -4.67 11.49
CA GLN A 164 -4.80 -5.56 12.44
C GLN A 164 -3.90 -6.73 12.88
N LEU A 165 -2.89 -7.08 12.07
CA LEU A 165 -2.12 -8.33 12.25
C LEU A 165 -0.67 -8.12 12.71
N SER A 166 -0.12 -6.91 12.65
CA SER A 166 1.26 -6.66 13.08
C SER A 166 1.37 -5.47 14.04
N SER A 167 1.89 -5.73 15.25
CA SER A 167 2.36 -4.67 16.17
C SER A 167 3.72 -4.08 15.75
N TYR A 168 4.23 -4.47 14.58
CA TYR A 168 5.53 -4.14 13.99
C TYR A 168 5.39 -3.35 12.66
N THR A 169 4.38 -2.49 12.58
CA THR A 169 4.04 -1.70 11.38
C THR A 169 5.09 -0.68 10.93
N GLU A 170 6.16 -0.43 11.70
CA GLU A 170 7.18 0.55 11.30
C GLU A 170 8.02 0.11 10.09
N LYS A 171 8.14 -1.19 9.79
CA LYS A 171 9.00 -1.67 8.69
C LYS A 171 8.32 -1.91 7.35
N ILE A 172 6.98 -1.93 7.28
CA ILE A 172 6.27 -2.16 6.01
C ILE A 172 5.75 -0.83 5.47
N ASN A 173 6.68 0.01 4.99
CA ASN A 173 6.32 1.31 4.42
C ASN A 173 5.72 1.16 3.02
N MET A 174 4.40 0.97 2.94
CA MET A 174 3.64 0.94 1.67
C MET A 174 3.41 2.33 1.07
N ALA A 175 4.18 3.34 1.49
CA ALA A 175 4.06 4.69 0.96
C ALA A 175 4.32 4.73 -0.56
N TRP A 176 5.20 3.87 -1.07
CA TRP A 176 5.52 3.81 -2.50
C TRP A 176 4.26 3.51 -3.37
N LEU A 177 3.45 2.50 -3.01
CA LEU A 177 2.22 2.16 -3.74
C LEU A 177 1.18 3.29 -3.65
N LYS A 178 1.10 3.97 -2.49
CA LYS A 178 0.27 5.16 -2.33
C LYS A 178 0.73 6.29 -3.27
N TYR A 179 2.02 6.57 -3.34
CA TYR A 179 2.56 7.62 -4.22
C TYR A 179 2.36 7.27 -5.69
N LEU A 180 2.50 6.00 -6.04
CA LEU A 180 2.27 5.49 -7.38
C LEU A 180 0.79 5.69 -7.80
N LEU A 181 -0.18 5.40 -6.92
CA LEU A 181 -1.60 5.67 -7.18
C LEU A 181 -1.91 7.18 -7.27
N ILE A 182 -1.25 8.02 -6.45
CA ILE A 182 -1.41 9.48 -6.51
C ILE A 182 -0.86 10.02 -7.83
N ALA A 183 0.33 9.60 -8.25
CA ALA A 183 0.94 10.04 -9.50
C ALA A 183 0.05 9.68 -10.70
N LEU A 184 -0.49 8.45 -10.73
CA LEU A 184 -1.44 8.04 -11.75
C LEU A 184 -2.73 8.88 -11.75
N LEU A 185 -3.28 9.19 -10.57
CA LEU A 185 -4.45 10.07 -10.45
C LEU A 185 -4.15 11.46 -11.02
N LEU A 186 -3.01 12.05 -10.66
CA LEU A 186 -2.61 13.38 -11.13
C LEU A 186 -2.46 13.40 -12.65
N MET A 187 -1.92 12.34 -13.26
CA MET A 187 -1.85 12.22 -14.72
C MET A 187 -3.24 12.14 -15.36
N ILE A 188 -4.16 11.36 -14.78
CA ILE A 188 -5.56 11.28 -15.27
C ILE A 188 -6.24 12.64 -15.17
N VAL A 189 -6.11 13.34 -14.03
CA VAL A 189 -6.68 14.67 -13.82
C VAL A 189 -6.08 15.70 -14.77
N ALA A 190 -4.75 15.70 -14.95
CA ALA A 190 -4.07 16.57 -15.91
C ALA A 190 -4.60 16.36 -17.33
N ARG A 191 -4.88 15.11 -17.72
CA ARG A 191 -5.47 14.79 -19.04
C ARG A 191 -6.89 15.33 -19.17
N LEU A 192 -7.73 15.15 -18.15
CA LEU A 192 -9.11 15.67 -18.15
C LEU A 192 -9.13 17.20 -18.24
N LEU A 193 -8.27 17.89 -17.47
CA LEU A 193 -8.15 19.35 -17.52
C LEU A 193 -7.65 19.85 -18.88
N ALA A 194 -6.67 19.15 -19.46
CA ALA A 194 -6.15 19.47 -20.79
C ALA A 194 -7.21 19.36 -21.89
N MET A 195 -8.24 18.52 -21.72
CA MET A 195 -9.33 18.41 -22.69
C MET A 195 -10.33 19.56 -22.63
N VAL A 196 -10.41 20.27 -21.52
CA VAL A 196 -11.37 21.37 -21.30
C VAL A 196 -10.69 22.73 -21.47
N HIS A 197 -9.41 22.83 -21.13
CA HIS A 197 -8.69 24.10 -21.07
C HIS A 197 -7.40 24.09 -21.89
N VAL A 198 -7.28 25.01 -22.85
CA VAL A 198 -6.11 25.18 -23.72
C VAL A 198 -4.80 25.39 -22.94
N VAL A 199 -4.84 26.16 -21.86
CA VAL A 199 -3.65 26.40 -21.00
C VAL A 199 -3.14 25.10 -20.40
N PHE A 200 -4.04 24.26 -19.88
CA PHE A 200 -3.66 22.95 -19.36
C PHE A 200 -3.17 22.02 -20.46
N SER A 201 -3.74 22.09 -21.66
CA SER A 201 -3.22 21.35 -22.82
C SER A 201 -1.78 21.73 -23.17
N ALA A 202 -1.41 23.00 -23.05
CA ALA A 202 -0.05 23.46 -23.33
C ALA A 202 0.98 22.96 -22.30
N VAL A 203 0.58 22.86 -21.02
CA VAL A 203 1.48 22.50 -19.90
C VAL A 203 1.42 21.00 -19.57
N ALA A 204 0.41 20.27 -20.03
CA ALA A 204 0.24 18.84 -19.79
C ALA A 204 1.49 17.97 -20.09
N PRO A 205 2.27 18.21 -21.17
CA PRO A 205 3.50 17.44 -21.41
C PRO A 205 4.48 17.48 -20.23
N ILE A 206 4.66 18.65 -19.60
CA ILE A 206 5.52 18.83 -18.43
C ILE A 206 4.96 18.07 -17.23
N LEU A 207 3.64 18.19 -16.99
CA LEU A 207 2.97 17.51 -15.87
C LEU A 207 3.09 15.99 -16.00
N TYR A 208 2.98 15.44 -17.20
CA TYR A 208 3.19 14.01 -17.44
C TYR A 208 4.64 13.59 -17.21
N PHE A 209 5.60 14.39 -17.64
CA PHE A 209 7.01 14.09 -17.41
C PHE A 209 7.32 14.08 -15.91
N MET A 210 6.84 15.08 -15.16
CA MET A 210 6.94 15.11 -13.69
C MET A 210 6.28 13.87 -13.05
N GLY A 211 5.09 13.49 -13.52
CA GLY A 211 4.40 12.27 -13.08
C GLY A 211 5.20 11.00 -13.38
N THR A 212 5.83 10.92 -14.55
CA THR A 212 6.67 9.78 -14.97
C THR A 212 7.93 9.67 -14.12
N VAL A 213 8.58 10.79 -13.80
CA VAL A 213 9.73 10.81 -12.88
C VAL A 213 9.31 10.38 -11.48
N ALA A 214 8.18 10.87 -10.97
CA ALA A 214 7.64 10.47 -9.67
C ALA A 214 7.31 8.96 -9.63
N LEU A 215 6.71 8.42 -10.71
CA LEU A 215 6.46 6.99 -10.87
C LEU A 215 7.77 6.20 -10.91
N GLY A 216 8.77 6.66 -11.66
CA GLY A 216 10.08 6.02 -11.73
C GLY A 216 10.75 5.97 -10.36
N TYR A 217 10.75 7.08 -9.62
CA TYR A 217 11.26 7.12 -8.25
C TYR A 217 10.51 6.14 -7.34
N ALA A 218 9.17 6.15 -7.34
CA ALA A 218 8.37 5.25 -6.51
C ALA A 218 8.61 3.77 -6.82
N THR A 219 8.88 3.46 -8.09
CA THR A 219 9.13 2.09 -8.57
C THR A 219 10.53 1.62 -8.22
N LEU A 220 11.55 2.46 -8.39
CA LEU A 220 12.93 2.11 -8.09
C LEU A 220 13.23 2.11 -6.58
N THR A 221 12.46 2.87 -5.79
CA THR A 221 12.55 2.87 -4.32
C THR A 221 11.62 1.85 -3.65
N GLN A 222 10.92 1.04 -4.45
CA GLN A 222 10.07 -0.03 -3.95
C GLN A 222 10.89 -0.99 -3.07
N GLY A 223 10.52 -1.09 -1.79
CA GLY A 223 11.05 -2.12 -0.90
C GLY A 223 10.68 -3.50 -1.45
N SER A 224 11.64 -4.44 -1.45
CA SER A 224 11.50 -5.71 -2.15
C SER A 224 10.20 -6.44 -1.81
N ILE A 225 9.50 -6.90 -2.85
CA ILE A 225 8.22 -7.64 -2.82
C ILE A 225 8.24 -8.84 -1.87
N TYR A 226 9.42 -9.38 -1.53
CA TYR A 226 9.62 -10.42 -0.51
C TYR A 226 9.03 -10.09 0.87
N THR A 227 8.94 -8.81 1.22
CA THR A 227 8.30 -8.41 2.47
C THR A 227 6.80 -8.76 2.45
N ILE A 228 6.16 -8.78 1.28
CA ILE A 228 4.72 -9.01 1.14
C ILE A 228 4.41 -10.50 1.07
N GLU A 229 5.21 -11.30 0.37
CA GLU A 229 5.04 -12.76 0.34
C GLU A 229 5.29 -13.40 1.71
N SER A 230 6.30 -12.92 2.45
CA SER A 230 6.48 -13.28 3.86
C SER A 230 5.30 -12.81 4.72
N THR A 231 4.74 -11.63 4.45
CA THR A 231 3.55 -11.13 5.16
C THR A 231 2.30 -11.98 4.88
N GLU A 232 2.05 -12.40 3.64
CA GLU A 232 0.90 -13.25 3.29
C GLU A 232 1.02 -14.64 3.94
N ASN A 233 2.22 -15.23 3.94
CA ASN A 233 2.47 -16.49 4.65
C ASN A 233 2.30 -16.33 6.17
N LEU A 234 2.78 -15.22 6.75
CA LEU A 234 2.54 -14.90 8.15
C LEU A 234 1.05 -14.71 8.46
N ILE A 235 0.29 -14.06 7.59
CA ILE A 235 -1.16 -13.85 7.75
C ILE A 235 -1.89 -15.21 7.71
N ASN A 236 -1.62 -16.03 6.69
CA ASN A 236 -2.25 -17.33 6.53
C ASN A 236 -1.88 -18.28 7.68
N GLU A 237 -0.62 -18.31 8.11
CA GLU A 237 -0.23 -19.06 9.30
C GLU A 237 -0.94 -18.57 10.56
N THR A 238 -1.09 -17.26 10.73
CA THR A 238 -1.72 -16.67 11.92
C THR A 238 -3.22 -16.92 11.96
N GLU A 239 -3.93 -16.83 10.84
CA GLU A 239 -5.35 -17.17 10.75
C GLU A 239 -5.58 -18.66 11.00
N HIS A 240 -4.73 -19.52 10.43
CA HIS A 240 -4.83 -20.97 10.63
C HIS A 240 -4.53 -21.38 12.08
N LYS A 241 -3.61 -20.65 12.73
CA LYS A 241 -3.27 -20.74 14.15
C LYS A 241 -4.44 -20.25 15.01
N LYS A 242 -5.04 -19.11 14.69
CA LYS A 242 -6.22 -18.54 15.39
C LYS A 242 -7.43 -19.47 15.35
N ALA A 243 -7.80 -19.98 14.17
CA ALA A 243 -8.90 -20.92 14.02
C ALA A 243 -8.69 -22.20 14.86
N LYS A 244 -7.43 -22.67 14.94
CA LYS A 244 -7.06 -23.83 15.75
C LYS A 244 -7.07 -23.56 17.26
N ALA A 245 -6.87 -22.32 17.72
CA ALA A 245 -7.09 -21.94 19.12
C ALA A 245 -8.58 -21.80 19.45
N GLU A 246 -9.38 -21.20 18.56
CA GLU A 246 -10.83 -21.07 18.70
C GLU A 246 -11.53 -22.42 18.84
N GLU A 247 -11.06 -23.44 18.12
CA GLU A 247 -11.59 -24.81 18.22
C GLU A 247 -11.16 -25.53 19.53
N ARG A 248 -10.07 -25.10 20.15
CA ARG A 248 -9.48 -25.75 21.35
C ARG A 248 -9.93 -25.16 22.67
N LEU A 249 -10.26 -23.88 22.70
CA LEU A 249 -10.60 -23.15 23.93
C LEU A 249 -12.06 -22.71 23.90
N THR A 250 -12.87 -23.17 24.85
CA THR A 250 -14.22 -22.66 25.03
C THR A 250 -14.19 -21.24 25.62
N VAL A 251 -15.27 -20.47 25.43
CA VAL A 251 -15.38 -19.10 25.97
C VAL A 251 -15.11 -19.07 27.48
N GLN A 252 -15.63 -20.03 28.24
CA GLN A 252 -15.41 -20.15 29.68
C GLN A 252 -13.93 -20.41 30.04
N GLN A 253 -13.21 -21.19 29.23
CA GLN A 253 -11.78 -21.43 29.43
C GLN A 253 -10.95 -20.18 29.14
N VAL A 254 -11.33 -19.39 28.14
CA VAL A 254 -10.66 -18.11 27.82
C VAL A 254 -10.79 -17.13 28.99
N ASP A 255 -11.97 -16.99 29.58
CA ASP A 255 -12.20 -16.09 30.71
C ASP A 255 -11.42 -16.53 31.96
N ALA A 256 -11.43 -17.82 32.30
CA ALA A 256 -10.66 -18.34 33.42
C ALA A 256 -9.14 -18.16 33.24
N LEU A 257 -8.62 -18.38 32.03
CA LEU A 257 -7.21 -18.19 31.74
C LEU A 257 -6.81 -16.72 31.69
N LYS A 258 -7.71 -15.82 31.27
CA LYS A 258 -7.53 -14.37 31.31
C LYS A 258 -7.41 -13.87 32.74
N GLU A 259 -8.26 -14.35 33.64
CA GLU A 259 -8.18 -14.01 35.07
C GLU A 259 -6.86 -14.51 35.67
N LYS A 260 -6.50 -15.77 35.40
CA LYS A 260 -5.21 -16.36 35.82
C LYS A 260 -4.02 -15.54 35.30
N LEU A 261 -4.04 -15.14 34.04
CA LEU A 261 -3.02 -14.31 33.41
C LEU A 261 -2.86 -12.97 34.14
N LEU A 262 -3.96 -12.24 34.35
CA LEU A 262 -3.95 -10.95 35.02
C LEU A 262 -3.45 -11.07 36.46
N GLN A 263 -3.97 -12.04 37.20
CA GLN A 263 -3.60 -12.27 38.60
C GLN A 263 -2.12 -12.61 38.74
N LYS A 264 -1.61 -13.59 37.97
CA LYS A 264 -0.23 -14.03 38.11
C LYS A 264 0.77 -12.96 37.66
N THR A 265 0.49 -12.30 36.54
CA THR A 265 1.36 -11.23 36.01
C THR A 265 1.46 -10.05 36.97
N THR A 266 0.36 -9.68 37.64
CA THR A 266 0.35 -8.55 38.58
C THR A 266 0.89 -8.92 39.96
N ALA A 267 0.51 -10.08 40.51
CA ALA A 267 0.93 -10.53 41.84
C ALA A 267 2.44 -10.77 41.90
N GLU A 268 3.02 -11.42 40.89
CA GLU A 268 4.46 -11.69 40.81
C GLU A 268 5.25 -10.52 40.18
N LYS A 269 4.55 -9.45 39.77
CA LYS A 269 5.12 -8.27 39.10
C LYS A 269 6.02 -8.64 37.91
N LEU A 270 5.66 -9.68 37.15
CA LEU A 270 6.46 -10.19 36.03
C LEU A 270 6.76 -9.11 34.98
N TYR A 271 5.86 -8.13 34.83
CA TYR A 271 6.03 -6.99 33.93
C TYR A 271 7.24 -6.09 34.28
N LEU A 272 7.80 -6.19 35.49
CA LEU A 272 9.02 -5.47 35.88
C LEU A 272 10.28 -6.06 35.26
N ASP A 273 10.26 -7.32 34.83
CA ASP A 273 11.39 -7.92 34.15
C ASP A 273 11.53 -7.30 32.74
N PRO A 274 12.62 -6.58 32.45
CA PRO A 274 12.85 -6.01 31.12
C PRO A 274 13.02 -7.07 30.03
N THR A 275 13.40 -8.30 30.40
CA THR A 275 13.65 -9.41 29.48
C THR A 275 12.41 -10.28 29.23
N LEU A 276 11.27 -9.96 29.87
CA LEU A 276 10.03 -10.72 29.73
C LEU A 276 9.59 -10.83 28.26
N THR A 277 9.40 -12.06 27.81
CA THR A 277 8.90 -12.40 26.47
C THR A 277 7.53 -13.08 26.57
N LEU A 278 6.80 -13.13 25.46
CA LEU A 278 5.55 -13.89 25.40
C LEU A 278 5.78 -15.36 25.79
N SER A 279 6.88 -15.96 25.33
CA SER A 279 7.20 -17.36 25.61
C SER A 279 7.50 -17.60 27.08
N SER A 280 8.32 -16.75 27.71
CA SER A 280 8.63 -16.87 29.13
C SER A 280 7.42 -16.57 30.01
N LEU A 281 6.56 -15.63 29.61
CA LEU A 281 5.29 -15.42 30.30
C LEU A 281 4.37 -16.65 30.18
N ALA A 282 4.28 -17.26 29.01
CA ALA A 282 3.46 -18.46 28.80
C ALA A 282 3.91 -19.62 29.69
N GLU A 283 5.23 -19.80 29.81
CA GLU A 283 5.83 -20.77 30.74
C GLU A 283 5.46 -20.47 32.19
N HIS A 284 5.54 -19.21 32.62
CA HIS A 284 5.09 -18.81 33.96
C HIS A 284 3.60 -19.04 34.17
N ILE A 285 2.73 -18.78 33.19
CA ILE A 285 1.30 -19.06 33.30
C ILE A 285 0.98 -20.56 33.22
N GLY A 286 1.88 -21.36 32.64
CA GLY A 286 1.73 -22.80 32.42
C GLY A 286 0.86 -23.13 31.21
N ILE A 287 0.94 -22.33 30.14
CA ILE A 287 0.21 -22.55 28.89
C ILE A 287 1.15 -22.41 27.68
N ASN A 288 0.72 -22.89 26.52
CA ASN A 288 1.48 -22.73 25.28
C ASN A 288 1.49 -21.25 24.85
N PRO A 289 2.63 -20.69 24.38
CA PRO A 289 2.75 -19.31 23.89
C PRO A 289 1.67 -18.88 22.89
N HIS A 290 1.20 -19.81 22.06
CA HIS A 290 0.12 -19.59 21.12
C HIS A 290 -1.21 -19.23 21.83
N ASP A 291 -1.58 -20.02 22.83
CA ASP A 291 -2.83 -19.84 23.55
C ASP A 291 -2.78 -18.57 24.40
N LEU A 292 -1.61 -18.26 24.98
CA LEU A 292 -1.38 -16.98 25.64
C LEU A 292 -1.57 -15.79 24.67
N SER A 293 -1.00 -15.88 23.46
CA SER A 293 -1.18 -14.85 22.43
C SER A 293 -2.66 -14.68 22.07
N TYR A 294 -3.37 -15.80 21.91
CA TYR A 294 -4.79 -15.81 21.60
C TYR A 294 -5.63 -15.15 22.72
N ILE A 295 -5.36 -15.47 23.98
CA ILE A 295 -6.05 -14.90 25.15
C ILE A 295 -5.77 -13.41 25.26
N ILE A 296 -4.53 -12.96 25.05
CA ILE A 296 -4.19 -11.53 25.10
C ILE A 296 -4.89 -10.78 23.95
N ASN A 297 -4.80 -11.29 22.73
CA ASN A 297 -5.35 -10.62 21.55
C ASN A 297 -6.88 -10.61 21.52
N ASN A 298 -7.54 -11.70 21.90
CA ASN A 298 -9.00 -11.83 21.77
C ASN A 298 -9.73 -11.64 23.12
N GLY A 299 -9.11 -12.04 24.23
CA GLY A 299 -9.69 -11.85 25.57
C GLY A 299 -9.42 -10.48 26.17
N LEU A 300 -8.27 -9.86 25.87
CA LEU A 300 -7.89 -8.53 26.37
C LEU A 300 -7.91 -7.45 25.27
N GLU A 301 -8.13 -7.82 24.01
CA GLU A 301 -8.10 -6.92 22.84
C GLU A 301 -6.80 -6.11 22.73
N LYS A 302 -5.69 -6.69 23.20
CA LYS A 302 -4.37 -6.08 23.26
C LYS A 302 -3.35 -7.04 22.67
N ASN A 303 -2.23 -6.53 22.17
CA ASN A 303 -1.07 -7.40 21.97
C ASN A 303 -0.21 -7.49 23.23
N PHE A 304 0.70 -8.47 23.28
CA PHE A 304 1.59 -8.71 24.42
C PHE A 304 2.35 -7.46 24.88
N TYR A 305 2.89 -6.69 23.94
CA TYR A 305 3.64 -5.47 24.27
C TYR A 305 2.75 -4.39 24.87
N GLN A 306 1.53 -4.22 24.35
CA GLN A 306 0.56 -3.28 24.91
C GLN A 306 0.15 -3.70 26.32
N PHE A 307 -0.17 -4.98 26.50
CA PHE A 307 -0.54 -5.54 27.79
C PHE A 307 0.55 -5.29 28.85
N ILE A 308 1.80 -5.65 28.57
CA ILE A 308 2.91 -5.46 29.51
C ILE A 308 3.22 -3.98 29.73
N ASN A 309 3.28 -3.17 28.66
CA ASN A 309 3.62 -1.77 28.81
C ASN A 309 2.54 -0.96 29.54
N GLU A 310 1.27 -1.34 29.45
CA GLU A 310 0.21 -0.76 30.28
C GLU A 310 0.46 -1.02 31.77
N LEU A 311 0.79 -2.27 32.16
CA LEU A 311 1.15 -2.59 33.54
C LEU A 311 2.40 -1.83 34.02
N ARG A 312 3.44 -1.77 33.18
CA ARG A 312 4.63 -0.95 33.44
C ARG A 312 4.28 0.55 33.58
N THR A 313 3.32 1.04 32.79
CA THR A 313 2.86 2.43 32.87
C THR A 313 2.16 2.70 34.20
N GLU A 314 1.30 1.79 34.66
CA GLU A 314 0.66 1.91 35.99
C GLU A 314 1.70 1.92 37.11
N GLN A 315 2.71 1.04 37.04
CA GLN A 315 3.82 1.07 37.99
C GLN A 315 4.61 2.37 37.94
N ALA A 316 4.84 2.93 36.75
CA ALA A 316 5.52 4.20 36.61
C ALA A 316 4.74 5.35 37.25
N LYS A 317 3.40 5.37 37.15
CA LYS A 317 2.58 6.39 37.84
C LYS A 317 2.82 6.37 39.35
N ILE A 318 2.89 5.17 39.94
CA ILE A 318 3.19 4.99 41.38
C ILE A 318 4.58 5.53 41.70
N LEU A 319 5.59 5.13 40.91
CA LEU A 319 6.98 5.56 41.13
C LEU A 319 7.16 7.07 41.00
N LEU A 320 6.54 7.71 40.00
CA LEU A 320 6.64 9.16 39.74
C LEU A 320 6.16 10.01 40.92
N LEU A 321 5.22 9.49 41.72
CA LEU A 321 4.64 10.16 42.88
C LEU A 321 5.26 9.71 44.21
N SER A 322 6.16 8.73 44.18
CA SER A 322 6.88 8.26 45.36
C SER A 322 8.02 9.21 45.77
N GLU A 323 8.46 9.09 47.02
CA GLU A 323 9.67 9.78 47.52
C GLU A 323 10.93 9.40 46.71
N GLU A 324 10.98 8.19 46.16
CA GLU A 324 12.10 7.71 45.35
C GLU A 324 12.31 8.54 44.08
N ALA A 325 11.23 9.09 43.51
CA ALA A 325 11.32 9.97 42.34
C ALA A 325 12.03 11.30 42.61
N LYS A 326 12.35 11.64 43.87
CA LYS A 326 13.20 12.81 44.17
C LYS A 326 14.68 12.55 43.87
N HIS A 327 15.09 11.28 43.83
CA HIS A 327 16.50 10.87 43.69
C HIS A 327 16.81 10.19 42.36
N LEU A 328 15.80 9.98 41.51
CA LEU A 328 15.94 9.33 40.22
C LEU A 328 15.65 10.31 39.09
N ASP A 329 16.45 10.23 38.02
CA ASP A 329 16.07 10.87 36.77
C ASP A 329 14.91 10.10 36.11
N MET A 330 14.30 10.70 35.09
CA MET A 330 13.14 10.10 34.44
C MET A 330 13.45 8.73 33.81
N PHE A 331 14.69 8.50 33.40
CA PHE A 331 15.10 7.20 32.89
C PHE A 331 15.27 6.16 33.99
N GLY A 332 15.81 6.52 35.16
CA GLY A 332 15.86 5.65 36.34
C GLY A 332 14.47 5.19 36.78
N ILE A 333 13.47 6.08 36.73
CA ILE A 333 12.07 5.72 36.97
C ILE A 333 11.56 4.72 35.92
N ALA A 334 11.88 4.96 34.65
CA ALA A 334 11.51 4.04 33.56
C ALA A 334 12.10 2.64 33.75
N ILE A 335 13.38 2.53 34.11
CA ILE A 335 14.05 1.25 34.39
C ILE A 335 13.37 0.54 35.56
N ARG A 336 13.08 1.24 36.67
CA ARG A 336 12.37 0.65 37.83
C ARG A 336 10.95 0.21 37.51
N ALA A 337 10.31 0.83 36.52
CA ALA A 337 9.01 0.42 36.01
C ALA A 337 9.10 -0.73 35.00
N GLY A 338 10.28 -1.25 34.68
CA GLY A 338 10.51 -2.38 33.77
C GLY A 338 10.71 -2.00 32.29
N PHE A 339 10.85 -0.71 31.96
CA PHE A 339 11.14 -0.29 30.58
C PHE A 339 12.63 -0.40 30.26
N ASN A 340 12.97 -0.77 29.01
CA ASN A 340 14.35 -0.81 28.51
C ASN A 340 14.79 0.45 27.77
N SER A 341 13.87 1.38 27.47
CA SER A 341 14.21 2.57 26.71
C SER A 341 13.35 3.77 27.12
N ARG A 342 13.97 4.96 27.06
CA ARG A 342 13.28 6.23 27.29
C ARG A 342 12.18 6.47 26.26
N THR A 343 12.40 6.10 25.00
CA THR A 343 11.44 6.29 23.91
C THR A 343 10.17 5.46 24.12
N THR A 344 10.30 4.18 24.47
CA THR A 344 9.16 3.29 24.76
C THR A 344 8.40 3.76 26.00
N PHE A 345 9.12 4.20 27.03
CA PHE A 345 8.52 4.76 28.24
C PHE A 345 7.65 5.98 27.93
N TYR A 346 8.21 7.01 27.29
CA TYR A 346 7.48 8.25 26.99
C TYR A 346 6.28 8.01 26.06
N SER A 347 6.45 7.19 25.02
CA SER A 347 5.37 6.90 24.06
C SER A 347 4.24 6.07 24.70
N SER A 348 4.57 5.02 25.47
CA SER A 348 3.58 4.22 26.19
C SER A 348 2.84 5.04 27.23
N PHE A 349 3.57 5.80 28.05
CA PHE A 349 2.97 6.61 29.11
C PHE A 349 1.99 7.64 28.53
N LYS A 350 2.37 8.35 27.47
CA LYS A 350 1.47 9.28 26.78
C LYS A 350 0.27 8.61 26.15
N LYS A 351 0.45 7.42 25.57
CA LYS A 351 -0.65 6.66 24.97
C LYS A 351 -1.70 6.23 26.01
N VAL A 352 -1.26 5.80 27.19
CA VAL A 352 -2.14 5.30 28.26
C VAL A 352 -2.76 6.44 29.06
N THR A 353 -2.02 7.51 29.32
CA THR A 353 -2.46 8.59 30.23
C THR A 353 -2.90 9.87 29.53
N GLY A 354 -2.65 10.00 28.22
CA GLY A 354 -2.91 11.21 27.44
C GLY A 354 -1.82 12.29 27.56
N VAL A 355 -0.95 12.22 28.56
CA VAL A 355 0.09 13.23 28.88
C VAL A 355 1.47 12.60 29.02
N THR A 356 2.53 13.41 28.91
CA THR A 356 3.89 12.90 29.13
C THR A 356 4.16 12.62 30.62
N PRO A 357 5.12 11.74 30.95
CA PRO A 357 5.52 11.49 32.35
C PRO A 357 5.89 12.76 33.12
N THR A 358 6.56 13.70 32.46
CA THR A 358 6.98 14.98 33.04
C THR A 358 5.78 15.88 33.36
N GLU A 359 4.82 15.97 32.43
CA GLU A 359 3.57 16.70 32.66
C GLU A 359 2.75 16.07 33.78
N TYR A 360 2.64 14.73 33.79
CA TYR A 360 1.94 13.99 34.83
C TYR A 360 2.51 14.29 36.22
N MET A 361 3.83 14.23 36.38
CA MET A 361 4.50 14.55 37.65
C MET A 361 4.25 16.00 38.08
N LYS A 362 4.31 16.95 37.15
CA LYS A 362 4.12 18.38 37.43
C LYS A 362 2.69 18.70 37.90
N VAL A 363 1.69 18.09 37.27
CA VAL A 363 0.27 18.29 37.62
C VAL A 363 -0.01 17.74 39.02
N HIS A 364 0.43 16.53 39.32
CA HIS A 364 0.09 15.87 40.57
C HIS A 364 0.90 16.39 41.76
N ARG A 365 2.17 16.82 41.57
CA ARG A 365 2.96 17.44 42.65
C ARG A 365 2.40 18.80 43.09
N LYS A 366 1.80 19.56 42.18
CA LYS A 366 1.14 20.85 42.49
C LYS A 366 -0.17 20.70 43.28
N GLN A 367 -0.78 19.52 43.28
CA GLN A 367 -2.02 19.23 44.03
C GLN A 367 -1.72 18.70 45.44
N SER A 368 -0.50 18.22 45.69
CA SER A 368 -0.03 17.68 46.98
C SER A 368 0.81 18.66 47.81
N THR A 369 1.00 19.89 47.33
CA THR A 369 1.54 21.07 48.05
C THR A 369 0.43 22.07 48.22
#